data_AF-A0A3M8K6H1-F1
#
_entry.id   AF-A0A3M8K6H1-F1
#
_cell.length_a   1.000
_cell.length_b   1.000
_cell.length_c   1.000
_cell.angle_alpha   90.00
_cell.angle_beta   90.00
_cell.angle_gamma   90.00
#
_symmetry.space_group_name_H-M   'P 1'
#
loop_
_entity.id
_entity.type
_entity.pdbx_description
1 polymer ?
#
loop_
_entity_poly.entity_id
_entity_poly.type
_entity_poly.pdbx_seq_one_letter_code
_entity_poly.pdbx_strand_id
1 'polypeptide(L)'
;MNAYSNLRSNTTPIPTPAVVRLGTSALIGLGVAALSTELPRGVQVAVMVIAIGAGILLLFGHPYRKQIKDYLERRNLRNKPKFARVMPLFTVWLALMVMPAFAPLPIWGSLLVWLGIFGWMYWVFPHVDGSRALAFA
;
A
#
# COMPACT_ATOMS: atom_id res chain seq x y z
N MET A 1 28.04 -15.58 5.25
CA MET A 1 26.67 -15.50 5.81
C MET A 1 25.69 -15.46 4.65
N ASN A 2 24.68 -16.35 4.61
CA ASN A 2 23.72 -16.40 3.51
C ASN A 2 22.69 -15.27 3.63
N ALA A 3 22.28 -14.67 2.51
CA ALA A 3 21.27 -13.61 2.49
C ALA A 3 19.96 -14.04 3.19
N TYR A 4 19.58 -15.32 3.04
CA TYR A 4 18.43 -15.92 3.71
C TYR A 4 18.57 -16.01 5.24
N SER A 5 19.77 -16.23 5.78
CA SER A 5 19.97 -16.28 7.24
C SER A 5 19.83 -14.90 7.87
N ASN A 6 20.32 -13.85 7.18
CA ASN A 6 20.18 -12.45 7.61
C ASN A 6 18.74 -11.94 7.56
N LEU A 7 17.90 -12.44 6.65
CA LEU A 7 16.49 -12.08 6.58
C LEU A 7 15.67 -12.66 7.74
N ARG A 8 16.05 -13.86 8.23
CA ARG A 8 15.33 -14.55 9.31
C ARG A 8 15.76 -14.09 10.70
N SER A 9 16.99 -13.58 10.83
CA SER A 9 17.56 -13.11 12.10
C SER A 9 17.07 -11.74 12.52
N ASN A 10 16.63 -10.90 11.58
CA ASN A 10 16.22 -9.52 11.85
C ASN A 10 14.69 -9.41 11.94
N THR A 11 14.17 -9.44 13.16
CA THR A 11 12.75 -9.23 13.44
C THR A 11 12.39 -7.75 13.29
N THR A 12 11.25 -7.45 12.66
CA THR A 12 10.74 -6.08 12.58
C THR A 12 10.28 -5.60 13.95
N PRO A 13 10.92 -4.58 14.55
CA PRO A 13 10.59 -4.13 15.91
C PRO A 13 9.15 -3.62 16.04
N ILE A 14 8.66 -2.92 15.01
CA ILE A 14 7.31 -2.38 14.92
C ILE A 14 6.69 -2.92 13.62
N PRO A 15 5.96 -4.04 13.66
CA PRO A 15 5.30 -4.57 12.47
C PRO A 15 4.13 -3.66 12.06
N THR A 16 3.82 -3.60 10.77
CA THR A 16 2.61 -2.90 10.30
C THR A 16 1.37 -3.53 10.95
N PRO A 17 0.52 -2.75 11.62
CA PRO A 17 -0.74 -3.26 12.17
C PRO A 17 -1.60 -3.91 11.08
N ALA A 18 -2.19 -5.06 11.38
CA ALA A 18 -2.99 -5.83 10.40
C ALA A 18 -4.12 -4.98 9.81
N VAL A 19 -4.78 -4.17 10.64
CA VAL A 19 -5.87 -3.28 10.22
C VAL A 19 -5.40 -2.26 9.18
N VAL A 20 -4.25 -1.62 9.39
CA VAL A 20 -3.69 -0.65 8.45
C VAL A 20 -3.27 -1.35 7.15
N ARG A 21 -2.57 -2.48 7.28
CA ARG A 21 -2.07 -3.23 6.13
C ARG A 21 -3.21 -3.75 5.25
N LEU A 22 -4.20 -4.41 5.85
CA LEU A 22 -5.36 -4.94 5.13
C LEU A 22 -6.26 -3.81 4.63
N GLY A 23 -6.59 -2.86 5.49
CA GLY A 23 -7.51 -1.76 5.19
C GLY A 23 -6.98 -0.87 4.06
N THR A 24 -5.75 -0.38 4.16
CA THR A 24 -5.18 0.48 3.11
C THR A 24 -4.99 -0.29 1.81
N SER A 25 -4.60 -1.57 1.84
CA SER A 25 -4.48 -2.39 0.63
C SER A 25 -5.83 -2.62 -0.04
N ALA A 26 -6.88 -2.89 0.75
CA ALA A 26 -8.24 -3.10 0.25
C ALA A 26 -8.81 -1.83 -0.36
N LEU A 27 -8.59 -0.68 0.29
CA LEU A 27 -9.05 0.63 -0.16
C LEU A 27 -8.33 1.09 -1.44
N ILE A 28 -7.02 0.89 -1.55
CA ILE A 28 -6.27 1.18 -2.78
C ILE A 28 -6.72 0.26 -3.92
N GLY A 29 -6.86 -1.04 -3.64
CA GLY A 29 -7.40 -1.99 -4.61
C GLY A 29 -8.80 -1.59 -5.10
N LEU A 30 -9.65 -1.13 -4.19
CA LEU A 30 -11.02 -0.69 -4.50
C LEU A 30 -11.00 0.56 -5.37
N GLY A 31 -10.11 1.51 -5.09
CA GLY A 31 -9.99 2.70 -5.91
C GLY A 31 -9.56 2.40 -7.35
N VAL A 32 -8.63 1.45 -7.54
CA VAL A 32 -8.20 1.03 -8.88
C VAL A 32 -9.30 0.24 -9.60
N ALA A 33 -9.94 -0.71 -8.93
CA ALA A 33 -11.01 -1.53 -9.50
C ALA A 33 -12.26 -0.72 -9.85
N ALA A 34 -12.56 0.36 -9.12
CA ALA A 34 -13.69 1.24 -9.44
C ALA A 34 -13.60 1.80 -10.87
N LEU A 35 -12.38 2.05 -11.37
CA LEU A 35 -12.13 2.59 -12.71
C LEU A 35 -12.40 1.58 -13.83
N SER A 36 -12.49 0.28 -13.54
CA SER A 36 -12.82 -0.75 -14.52
C SER A 36 -14.32 -1.10 -14.58
N THR A 37 -15.14 -0.54 -13.69
CA THR A 37 -16.57 -0.87 -13.58
C THR A 37 -17.41 -0.27 -14.71
N GLU A 38 -18.67 -0.68 -14.79
CA GLU A 38 -19.67 -0.12 -15.71
C GLU A 38 -20.31 1.18 -15.20
N LEU A 39 -19.85 1.71 -14.06
CA LEU A 39 -20.40 2.92 -13.46
C LEU A 39 -20.12 4.15 -14.34
N PRO A 40 -20.95 5.21 -14.25
CA PRO A 40 -20.66 6.48 -14.92
C PRO A 40 -19.28 7.01 -14.50
N ARG A 41 -18.53 7.61 -15.44
CA ARG A 41 -17.14 8.05 -15.20
C ARG A 41 -16.99 8.95 -13.96
N GLY A 42 -17.93 9.86 -13.73
CA GLY A 42 -17.92 10.71 -12.54
C GLY A 42 -18.00 9.92 -11.23
N VAL A 43 -18.82 8.87 -11.19
CA VAL A 43 -18.96 7.98 -10.02
C VAL A 43 -17.69 7.14 -9.83
N GLN A 44 -17.11 6.60 -10.90
CA GLN A 44 -15.84 5.84 -10.83
C GLN A 44 -14.73 6.68 -10.17
N VAL A 45 -14.55 7.91 -10.64
CA VAL A 45 -13.52 8.82 -10.13
C VAL A 45 -13.82 9.21 -8.68
N ALA A 46 -15.08 9.48 -8.32
CA ALA A 46 -15.46 9.80 -6.95
C ALA A 46 -15.14 8.64 -5.99
N VAL A 47 -15.53 7.41 -6.35
CA VAL A 47 -15.21 6.21 -5.55
C VAL A 47 -13.70 6.02 -5.43
N MET A 48 -12.96 6.18 -6.53
CA MET A 48 -11.50 6.10 -6.53
C MET A 48 -10.87 7.09 -5.55
N VAL A 49 -11.25 8.38 -5.62
CA VAL A 49 -10.69 9.44 -4.76
C VAL A 49 -11.02 9.17 -3.30
N ILE A 50 -12.27 8.82 -2.99
CA ILE A 50 -12.71 8.55 -1.62
C ILE A 50 -11.96 7.33 -1.05
N ALA A 51 -11.85 6.25 -1.82
CA ALA A 51 -11.21 5.03 -1.37
C ALA A 51 -9.71 5.25 -1.12
N ILE A 52 -8.99 5.85 -2.07
CA ILE A 52 -7.55 6.14 -1.92
C ILE A 52 -7.33 7.14 -0.78
N GLY A 53 -8.15 8.19 -0.70
CA GLY A 53 -8.11 9.18 0.38
C GLY A 53 -8.29 8.54 1.75
N ALA A 54 -9.30 7.67 1.91
CA ALA A 54 -9.53 6.91 3.13
C ALA A 54 -8.35 5.98 3.46
N GLY A 55 -7.75 5.34 2.46
CA GLY A 55 -6.57 4.48 2.64
C GLY A 55 -5.35 5.25 3.14
N ILE A 56 -5.13 6.46 2.61
CA ILE A 56 -4.08 7.38 3.05
C ILE A 56 -4.37 7.88 4.48
N LEU A 57 -5.60 8.29 4.77
CA LEU A 57 -6.01 8.72 6.11
C LEU A 57 -5.82 7.60 7.15
N LEU A 58 -6.17 6.37 6.81
CA LEU A 58 -5.93 5.21 7.67
C LEU A 58 -4.43 5.01 7.93
N LEU A 59 -3.61 5.11 6.89
CA LEU A 59 -2.16 4.94 6.98
C LEU A 59 -1.50 6.01 7.87
N PHE A 60 -1.84 7.29 7.66
CA PHE A 60 -1.19 8.41 8.36
C PHE A 60 -1.85 8.75 9.70
N GLY A 61 -3.13 8.44 9.87
CA GLY A 61 -3.88 8.67 11.11
C GLY A 61 -3.62 7.63 12.20
N HIS A 62 -3.14 6.43 11.84
CA HIS A 62 -2.92 5.37 12.81
C HIS A 62 -1.70 5.64 13.72
N PRO A 63 -1.81 5.44 15.06
CA PRO A 63 -0.76 5.82 16.04
C PRO A 63 0.59 5.14 15.81
N TYR A 64 0.63 4.01 15.10
CA TYR A 64 1.87 3.30 14.80
C TYR A 64 2.90 4.18 14.05
N ARG A 65 2.46 5.17 13.25
CA ARG A 65 3.39 6.08 12.55
C ARG A 65 4.18 6.95 13.54
N LYS A 66 3.60 7.29 14.69
CA LYS A 66 4.30 7.99 15.77
C LYS A 66 5.33 7.06 16.42
N GLN A 67 4.96 5.82 16.71
CA GLN A 67 5.87 4.82 17.28
C GLN A 67 7.11 4.57 16.40
N ILE A 68 6.94 4.53 15.07
CA ILE A 68 8.06 4.43 14.13
C ILE A 68 9.00 5.64 14.21
N LYS A 69 8.45 6.85 14.34
CA LYS A 69 9.26 8.07 14.49
C LYS A 69 10.03 8.05 15.80
N ASP A 70 9.35 7.76 16.91
CA ASP A 70 9.95 7.72 18.25
C ASP A 70 11.07 6.65 18.32
N TYR A 71 10.87 5.50 17.67
CA TYR A 71 11.89 4.45 17.58
C TYR A 71 13.16 4.92 16.87
N LEU A 72 12.99 5.61 15.73
CA LEU A 72 14.11 6.12 14.94
C LEU A 72 14.84 7.26 15.67
N GLU A 73 14.11 8.16 16.33
CA GLU A 73 14.68 9.26 17.12
C GLU A 73 15.52 8.73 18.29
N ARG A 74 15.04 7.73 19.04
CA ARG A 74 15.80 7.06 20.11
C ARG A 74 17.11 6.44 19.63
N ARG A 75 17.20 6.09 18.34
CA ARG A 75 18.39 5.51 17.70
C ARG A 75 19.28 6.56 17.02
N ASN A 76 18.95 7.86 17.09
CA ASN A 76 19.58 8.92 16.31
C ASN A 76 19.55 8.66 14.79
N LEU A 77 18.55 7.92 14.31
CA LEU A 77 18.37 7.58 12.90
C LEU A 77 17.28 8.46 12.30
N ARG A 78 17.44 8.85 11.03
CA ARG A 78 16.41 9.57 10.28
C ARG A 78 15.71 8.65 9.29
N ASN A 79 14.39 8.81 9.19
CA ASN A 79 13.61 8.17 8.13
C ASN A 79 13.91 8.86 6.78
N LYS A 80 14.92 8.37 6.04
CA LYS A 80 15.21 8.88 4.69
C LYS A 80 14.33 8.18 3.66
N PRO A 81 13.51 8.92 2.86
CA PRO A 81 12.78 8.31 1.76
C PRO A 81 13.79 7.71 0.77
N LYS A 82 13.68 6.40 0.52
CA LYS A 82 14.50 5.70 -0.48
C LYS A 82 13.66 5.46 -1.71
N PHE A 83 14.22 5.70 -2.90
CA PHE A 83 13.55 5.46 -4.18
C PHE A 83 12.99 4.03 -4.29
N ALA A 84 13.76 3.04 -3.82
CA ALA A 84 13.33 1.64 -3.77
C ALA A 84 12.05 1.37 -2.95
N ARG A 85 11.67 2.26 -2.02
CA ARG A 85 10.39 2.14 -1.28
C ARG A 85 9.19 2.66 -2.07
N VAL A 86 9.43 3.59 -3.00
CA VAL A 86 8.38 4.21 -3.82
C VAL A 86 8.14 3.41 -5.09
N MET A 87 9.16 2.70 -5.60
CA MET A 87 9.07 1.86 -6.80
C MET A 87 7.83 0.93 -6.83
N PRO A 88 7.44 0.22 -5.76
CA PRO A 88 6.26 -0.64 -5.79
C PRO A 88 4.92 0.11 -6.01
N LEU A 89 4.86 1.39 -5.62
CA LEU A 89 3.69 2.24 -5.84
C LEU A 89 3.55 2.66 -7.30
N PHE A 90 4.66 2.66 -8.07
CA PHE A 90 4.62 2.93 -9.50
C PHE A 90 3.72 1.95 -10.24
N THR A 91 3.70 0.67 -9.83
CA THR A 91 2.80 -0.35 -10.41
C THR A 91 1.33 0.01 -10.21
N VAL A 92 0.97 0.51 -9.03
CA VAL A 92 -0.41 0.94 -8.73
C VAL A 92 -0.76 2.22 -9.48
N TRP A 93 0.18 3.16 -9.57
CA TRP A 93 0.01 4.37 -10.37
C TRP A 93 -0.23 4.03 -11.85
N LEU A 94 0.54 3.09 -12.40
CA LEU A 94 0.35 2.62 -13.77
C LEU A 94 -1.02 1.95 -13.93
N ALA A 95 -1.45 1.14 -12.96
CA ALA A 95 -2.78 0.55 -12.95
C ALA A 95 -3.88 1.63 -12.95
N LEU A 96 -3.74 2.72 -12.19
CA LEU A 96 -4.69 3.84 -12.20
C LEU A 96 -4.80 4.52 -13.57
N MET A 97 -3.70 4.65 -14.29
CA MET A 97 -3.70 5.24 -15.64
C MET A 97 -4.31 4.32 -16.69
N VAL A 98 -4.12 3.02 -16.52
CA VAL A 98 -4.46 2.01 -17.52
C VAL A 98 -5.89 1.48 -17.37
N MET A 99 -6.37 1.27 -16.13
CA MET A 99 -7.70 0.69 -15.87
C MET A 99 -8.89 1.41 -16.53
N PRO A 100 -8.93 2.76 -16.62
CA PRO A 100 -10.00 3.47 -17.31
C PRO A 100 -10.21 3.07 -18.78
N ALA A 101 -9.18 2.54 -19.45
CA ALA A 101 -9.22 2.06 -20.83
C ALA A 101 -9.82 0.65 -20.97
N PHE A 102 -9.92 -0.10 -19.88
CA PHE A 102 -10.50 -1.44 -19.84
C PHE A 102 -11.99 -1.44 -19.45
N ALA A 103 -12.54 -0.29 -19.05
CA ALA A 103 -13.97 -0.17 -18.75
C ALA A 103 -14.83 -0.21 -20.03
N PRO A 104 -16.01 -0.84 -20.01
CA PRO A 104 -16.61 -1.57 -18.90
C PRO A 104 -16.12 -3.04 -18.82
N LEU A 105 -15.62 -3.45 -17.65
CA LEU A 105 -15.43 -4.87 -17.33
C LEU A 105 -16.65 -5.41 -16.60
N PRO A 106 -17.00 -6.69 -16.82
CA PRO A 106 -18.00 -7.37 -16.01
C PRO A 106 -17.56 -7.39 -14.53
N ILE A 107 -18.52 -7.54 -13.61
CA ILE A 107 -18.28 -7.47 -12.16
C ILE A 107 -17.14 -8.40 -11.71
N TRP A 108 -17.07 -9.62 -12.24
CA TRP A 108 -16.00 -10.57 -11.93
C TRP A 108 -14.62 -10.07 -12.39
N GLY A 109 -14.55 -9.35 -13.52
CA GLY A 109 -13.31 -8.75 -14.02
C GLY A 109 -12.81 -7.63 -13.11
N SER A 110 -13.72 -6.76 -12.67
CA SER A 110 -13.39 -5.71 -11.68
C SER A 110 -12.97 -6.32 -10.33
N LEU A 111 -13.58 -7.44 -9.92
CA LEU A 111 -13.19 -8.17 -8.71
C LEU A 111 -11.79 -8.79 -8.82
N LEU A 112 -11.40 -9.30 -10.00
CA LEU A 112 -10.03 -9.78 -10.25
C LEU A 112 -9.00 -8.64 -10.20
N VAL A 113 -9.32 -7.48 -10.78
CA VAL A 113 -8.48 -6.28 -10.67
C VAL A 113 -8.31 -5.90 -9.20
N TRP A 114 -9.39 -5.88 -8.43
CA TRP A 114 -9.36 -5.61 -7.00
C TRP A 114 -8.43 -6.57 -6.26
N LEU A 115 -8.59 -7.89 -6.46
CA LEU A 115 -7.77 -8.92 -5.83
C LEU A 115 -6.29 -8.79 -6.21
N GLY A 116 -5.99 -8.51 -7.49
CA GLY A 116 -4.62 -8.34 -7.97
C GLY A 116 -3.91 -7.16 -7.31
N ILE A 117 -4.56 -5.99 -7.29
CA ILE A 117 -4.01 -4.79 -6.65
C ILE A 117 -3.96 -4.94 -5.13
N PHE A 118 -4.99 -5.52 -4.51
CA PHE A 118 -5.00 -5.83 -3.08
C PHE A 118 -3.83 -6.74 -2.71
N GLY A 119 -3.64 -7.85 -3.42
CA GLY A 119 -2.57 -8.80 -3.16
C GLY A 119 -1.19 -8.17 -3.33
N TRP A 120 -1.00 -7.38 -4.40
CA TRP A 120 0.23 -6.63 -4.63
C TRP A 120 0.50 -5.66 -3.48
N MET A 121 -0.47 -4.81 -3.15
CA MET A 121 -0.34 -3.81 -2.08
C MET A 121 -0.07 -4.47 -0.74
N TYR A 122 -0.80 -5.53 -0.40
CA TYR A 122 -0.62 -6.27 0.83
C TYR A 122 0.80 -6.83 0.94
N TRP A 123 1.36 -7.34 -0.15
CA TRP A 123 2.71 -7.88 -0.20
C TRP A 123 3.79 -6.81 -0.04
N VAL A 124 3.67 -5.69 -0.76
CA VAL A 124 4.70 -4.63 -0.76
C VAL A 124 4.56 -3.66 0.42
N PHE A 125 3.41 -3.64 1.11
CA PHE A 125 3.09 -2.67 2.16
C PHE A 125 4.18 -2.45 3.20
N PRO A 126 4.77 -3.50 3.81
CA PRO A 126 5.79 -3.34 4.86
C PRO A 126 7.08 -2.67 4.37
N HIS A 127 7.33 -2.71 3.05
CA HIS A 127 8.47 -2.03 2.42
C HIS A 127 8.15 -0.55 2.16
N VAL A 128 6.92 -0.28 1.69
CA VAL A 128 6.44 1.05 1.35
C VAL A 128 6.29 1.91 2.60
N ASP A 129 5.68 1.35 3.66
CA ASP A 129 5.46 2.07 4.91
C ASP A 129 6.73 2.25 5.75
N GLY A 130 7.79 1.50 5.42
CA GLY A 130 9.11 1.57 6.04
C GLY A 130 9.26 0.72 7.30
N SER A 131 8.23 -0.02 7.72
CA SER A 131 8.28 -0.90 8.90
C SER A 131 9.36 -1.98 8.74
N ARG A 132 9.52 -2.55 7.54
CA ARG A 132 10.57 -3.55 7.26
C ARG A 132 11.98 -2.97 7.32
N ALA A 133 12.14 -1.67 7.04
CA ALA A 133 13.44 -1.02 7.11
C ALA A 133 13.96 -0.94 8.56
N LEU A 134 13.07 -0.95 9.55
CA LEU A 134 13.43 -0.93 10.97
C LEU A 134 14.16 -2.20 11.42
N ALA A 135 14.02 -3.31 10.70
CA ALA A 135 14.75 -4.54 10.99
C ALA A 135 16.24 -4.45 10.61
N PHE A 136 16.63 -3.48 9.78
CA PHE A 136 17.99 -3.29 9.28
C PHE A 136 18.57 -1.92 9.68
N ALA A 137 17.92 -1.25 10.63
CA ALA A 137 18.25 0.10 11.11
C ALA A 137 19.11 0.03 12.37
#